data_AF-A0A366FQL3-F1
#
_entry.id   AF-A0A366FQL3-F1
#
_cell.length_a   1.000
_cell.length_b   1.000
_cell.length_c   1.000
_cell.angle_alpha   90.00
_cell.angle_beta   90.00
_cell.angle_gamma   90.00
#
_symmetry.space_group_name_H-M   'P 1'
#
loop_
_entity.id
_entity.type
_entity.pdbx_description
1 polymer ?
#
loop_
_entity_poly.entity_id
_entity_poly.type
_entity_poly.pdbx_seq_one_letter_code
_entity_poly.pdbx_strand_id
1 'polypeptide(L)'
;MKRLRRRVALALLAATAVGPVAADSPAPKRDWRQEKCFRYGRDWDEALRRFGRDGLSAGFLAGNGAFLKAGCVASKPICPKTARDRKLADALAIRVVNEGMSPTFLPFDCPPR
;
A
#
# COMPACT_ATOMS: atom_id res chain seq x y z
N MET A 1 -34.88 71.40 10.04
CA MET A 1 -34.93 70.65 11.32
C MET A 1 -35.21 69.19 11.02
N LYS A 2 -34.38 68.28 11.58
CA LYS A 2 -34.67 66.87 11.92
C LYS A 2 -35.07 65.93 10.76
N ARG A 3 -34.56 64.72 10.59
CA ARG A 3 -33.54 63.85 11.18
C ARG A 3 -33.36 62.74 10.12
N LEU A 4 -32.15 62.54 9.64
CA LEU A 4 -31.35 61.35 9.94
C LEU A 4 -31.88 60.05 9.30
N ARG A 5 -31.27 59.74 8.14
CA ARG A 5 -30.65 58.46 7.77
C ARG A 5 -31.25 57.19 8.39
N ARG A 6 -31.76 56.30 7.54
CA ARG A 6 -31.53 54.85 7.64
C ARG A 6 -31.78 54.21 6.27
N ARG A 7 -30.69 54.00 5.53
CA ARG A 7 -30.68 53.14 4.33
C ARG A 7 -30.83 51.71 4.85
N VAL A 8 -31.99 51.10 4.66
CA VAL A 8 -32.18 49.67 4.89
C VAL A 8 -31.74 48.96 3.62
N ALA A 9 -30.47 48.56 3.57
CA ALA A 9 -29.99 47.63 2.56
C ALA A 9 -30.49 46.24 2.96
N LEU A 10 -31.50 45.74 2.22
CA LEU A 10 -32.02 44.39 2.39
C LEU A 10 -31.00 43.41 1.77
N ALA A 11 -30.24 42.73 2.62
CA ALA A 11 -29.25 41.74 2.21
C ALA A 11 -29.94 40.50 1.63
N LEU A 12 -29.56 40.11 0.41
CA LEU A 12 -29.90 38.81 -0.16
C LEU A 12 -29.20 37.70 0.64
N LEU A 13 -29.98 36.86 1.31
CA LEU A 13 -29.51 35.58 1.83
C LEU A 13 -29.52 34.54 0.71
N ALA A 14 -28.34 34.25 0.15
CA ALA A 14 -28.14 33.09 -0.70
C ALA A 14 -28.18 31.82 0.17
N ALA A 15 -29.23 31.00 0.01
CA ALA A 15 -29.33 29.70 0.65
C ALA A 15 -28.37 28.71 -0.04
N THR A 16 -27.22 28.46 0.57
CA THR A 16 -26.35 27.34 0.18
C THR A 16 -26.93 26.04 0.73
N ALA A 17 -27.48 25.20 -0.14
CA ALA A 17 -27.88 23.85 0.21
C ALA A 17 -26.63 23.01 0.52
N VAL A 18 -26.30 22.88 1.81
CA VAL A 18 -25.28 21.94 2.29
C VAL A 18 -25.93 20.56 2.35
N GLY A 19 -25.75 19.77 1.30
CA GLY A 19 -26.12 18.34 1.33
C GLY A 19 -25.22 17.56 2.29
N PRO A 20 -25.68 16.42 2.83
CA PRO A 20 -24.86 15.61 3.72
C PRO A 20 -23.66 15.06 2.96
N VAL A 21 -22.46 15.46 3.37
CA VAL A 21 -21.22 14.79 2.98
C VAL A 21 -21.23 13.44 3.69
N ALA A 22 -21.32 12.35 2.92
CA ALA A 22 -21.08 11.02 3.46
C ALA A 22 -19.64 10.99 3.99
N ALA A 23 -19.49 10.85 5.31
CA ALA A 23 -18.19 10.68 5.93
C ALA A 23 -17.67 9.28 5.56
N ASP A 24 -16.58 9.21 4.80
CA ASP A 24 -15.83 7.97 4.63
C ASP A 24 -15.43 7.44 6.02
N SER A 25 -15.98 6.29 6.38
CA SER A 25 -15.59 5.64 7.62
C SER A 25 -14.11 5.28 7.54
N PRO A 26 -13.27 5.67 8.53
CA PRO A 26 -11.85 5.35 8.49
C PRO A 26 -11.68 3.84 8.38
N ALA A 27 -10.84 3.40 7.44
CA ALA A 27 -10.53 1.99 7.25
C ALA A 27 -10.12 1.37 8.61
N PRO A 28 -10.49 0.11 8.88
CA PRO A 28 -10.13 -0.56 10.13
C PRO A 28 -8.63 -0.46 10.37
N LYS A 29 -8.24 -0.07 11.59
CA LYS A 29 -6.82 0.06 11.96
C LYS A 29 -6.16 -1.30 11.84
N ARG A 30 -5.19 -1.41 10.93
CA ARG A 30 -4.33 -2.59 10.80
C ARG A 30 -3.39 -2.66 11.99
N ASP A 31 -3.18 -3.86 12.54
CA ASP A 31 -2.02 -4.08 13.39
C ASP A 31 -0.71 -3.98 12.56
N TRP A 32 0.43 -3.90 13.23
CA TRP A 32 1.70 -3.73 12.51
C TRP A 32 2.03 -4.90 11.57
N ARG A 33 1.60 -6.13 11.88
CA ARG A 33 1.83 -7.29 11.00
C ARG A 33 0.98 -7.17 9.73
N GLN A 34 -0.29 -6.83 9.88
CA GLN A 34 -1.22 -6.59 8.79
C GLN A 34 -0.76 -5.43 7.91
N GLU A 35 -0.24 -4.35 8.52
CA GLU A 35 0.30 -3.19 7.81
C GLU A 35 1.54 -3.57 6.97
N LYS A 36 2.48 -4.33 7.53
CA LYS A 36 3.63 -4.85 6.78
C LYS A 36 3.21 -5.71 5.58
N CYS A 37 2.22 -6.59 5.77
CA CYS A 37 1.74 -7.42 4.67
C CYS A 37 1.06 -6.61 3.57
N PHE A 38 0.26 -5.61 3.96
CA PHE A 38 -0.36 -4.67 3.04
C PHE A 38 0.67 -3.90 2.21
N ARG A 39 1.70 -3.33 2.85
CA ARG A 39 2.80 -2.63 2.16
C ARG A 39 3.54 -3.54 1.20
N TYR A 40 3.90 -4.73 1.66
CA TYR A 40 4.59 -5.71 0.84
C TYR A 40 3.75 -6.15 -0.38
N GLY A 41 2.44 -6.35 -0.23
CA GLY A 41 1.55 -6.66 -1.36
C GLY A 41 1.52 -5.56 -2.41
N ARG A 42 1.35 -4.31 -1.99
CA ARG A 42 1.42 -3.15 -2.88
C ARG A 42 2.77 -3.08 -3.60
N ASP A 43 3.86 -3.28 -2.87
CA ASP A 43 5.21 -3.17 -3.42
C ASP A 43 5.54 -4.35 -4.36
N TRP A 44 5.01 -5.54 -4.09
CA TRP A 44 5.07 -6.70 -4.98
C TRP A 44 4.39 -6.44 -6.32
N ASP A 45 3.16 -5.92 -6.29
CA ASP A 45 2.40 -5.59 -7.49
C ASP A 45 3.11 -4.51 -8.32
N GLU A 46 3.62 -3.47 -7.65
CA GLU A 46 4.39 -2.41 -8.29
C GLU A 46 5.70 -2.93 -8.90
N ALA A 47 6.39 -3.83 -8.21
CA ALA A 47 7.61 -4.43 -8.71
C ALA A 47 7.35 -5.29 -9.95
N LEU A 48 6.27 -6.09 -9.98
CA LEU A 48 5.87 -6.84 -11.17
C LEU A 48 5.51 -5.93 -12.34
N ARG A 49 4.82 -4.81 -12.07
CA ARG A 49 4.47 -3.82 -13.09
C ARG A 49 5.71 -3.17 -13.73
N ARG A 50 6.76 -2.91 -12.95
CA ARG A 50 7.99 -2.26 -13.43
C ARG A 50 9.01 -3.22 -14.05
N PHE A 51 9.20 -4.40 -13.46
CA PHE A 51 10.24 -5.35 -13.87
C PHE A 51 9.75 -6.36 -14.91
N GLY A 52 8.43 -6.51 -15.05
CA GLY A 52 7.81 -7.56 -15.84
C GLY A 52 7.92 -8.94 -15.20
N ARG A 53 7.32 -9.93 -15.85
CA ARG A 53 7.32 -11.34 -15.39
C ARG A 53 8.34 -12.21 -16.13
N ASP A 54 8.90 -11.70 -17.23
CA ASP A 54 9.77 -12.48 -18.11
C ASP A 54 11.07 -12.89 -17.42
N GLY A 55 11.36 -14.19 -17.44
CA GLY A 55 12.53 -14.80 -16.81
C GLY A 55 12.43 -14.99 -15.30
N LEU A 56 11.33 -14.59 -14.66
CA LEU A 56 11.03 -14.99 -13.29
C LEU A 56 10.62 -16.46 -13.24
N SER A 57 11.09 -17.20 -12.25
CA SER A 57 10.68 -18.59 -12.08
C SER A 57 9.23 -18.69 -11.60
N ALA A 58 8.54 -19.72 -12.05
CA ALA A 58 7.18 -20.02 -11.59
C ALA A 58 7.13 -20.22 -10.06
N GLY A 59 8.16 -20.84 -9.47
CA GLY A 59 8.28 -21.04 -8.03
C GLY A 59 8.40 -19.73 -7.25
N PHE A 60 9.17 -18.75 -7.76
CA PHE A 60 9.27 -17.44 -7.14
C PHE A 60 7.93 -16.69 -7.20
N LEU A 61 7.28 -16.66 -8.36
CA LEU A 61 5.97 -16.02 -8.53
C LEU A 61 4.89 -16.66 -7.65
N ALA A 62 4.77 -17.99 -7.67
CA ALA A 62 3.80 -18.73 -6.90
C ALA A 62 4.06 -18.63 -5.39
N GLY A 63 5.33 -18.65 -4.97
CA GLY A 63 5.71 -18.49 -3.58
C GLY A 63 5.28 -17.14 -3.02
N ASN A 64 5.57 -16.04 -3.73
CA ASN A 64 5.20 -14.70 -3.27
C ASN A 64 3.67 -14.53 -3.24
N GLY A 65 2.97 -15.06 -4.26
CA GLY A 65 1.51 -15.10 -4.26
C GLY A 65 0.92 -15.90 -3.09
N ALA A 66 1.51 -17.04 -2.75
CA ALA A 66 1.09 -17.84 -1.59
C ALA A 66 1.38 -17.15 -0.26
N PHE A 67 2.54 -16.49 -0.13
CA PHE A 67 2.90 -15.71 1.06
C PHE A 67 1.91 -14.56 1.30
N LEU A 68 1.58 -13.81 0.25
CA LEU A 68 0.56 -12.75 0.30
C LEU A 68 -0.83 -13.30 0.64
N LYS A 69 -1.26 -14.37 -0.02
CA LYS A 69 -2.57 -15.02 0.24
C LYS A 69 -2.69 -15.53 1.68
N ALA A 70 -1.59 -15.95 2.29
CA ALA A 70 -1.55 -16.37 3.68
C ALA A 70 -1.56 -15.19 4.68
N GLY A 71 -1.55 -13.93 4.23
CA GLY A 71 -1.42 -12.78 5.13
C GLY A 71 0.01 -12.59 5.64
N CYS A 72 1.00 -13.01 4.85
CA CYS A 72 2.42 -12.86 5.15
C CYS A 72 2.87 -13.58 6.43
N VAL A 73 2.27 -14.75 6.71
CA VAL A 73 2.60 -15.62 7.86
C VAL A 73 3.18 -16.97 7.43
N ALA A 74 3.30 -17.23 6.13
CA ALA A 74 3.66 -18.56 5.63
C ALA A 74 5.11 -18.95 5.95
N SER A 75 5.32 -20.24 6.19
CA SER A 75 6.55 -20.84 6.72
C SER A 75 7.50 -21.41 5.67
N LYS A 76 7.08 -21.53 4.40
CA LYS A 76 7.97 -22.06 3.36
C LYS A 76 8.84 -20.95 2.79
N PRO A 77 10.17 -21.07 2.88
CA PRO A 77 11.06 -20.10 2.28
C PRO A 77 10.96 -20.12 0.75
N ILE A 78 11.07 -18.95 0.15
CA ILE A 78 11.10 -18.72 -1.29
C ILE A 78 12.55 -18.50 -1.68
N CYS A 79 13.16 -19.47 -2.35
CA CYS A 79 14.51 -19.33 -2.86
C CYS A 79 14.50 -18.72 -4.29
N PRO A 80 15.10 -17.53 -4.51
CA PRO A 80 15.26 -16.96 -5.85
C PRO A 80 16.23 -17.80 -6.72
N LYS A 81 15.72 -18.44 -7.78
CA LYS A 81 16.52 -19.41 -8.57
C LYS A 81 17.20 -18.77 -9.78
N THR A 82 16.52 -17.85 -10.46
CA THR A 82 17.07 -17.19 -11.66
C THR A 82 17.78 -15.88 -11.31
N ALA A 83 18.57 -15.35 -12.25
CA ALA A 83 19.13 -14.00 -12.11
C ALA A 83 18.04 -12.93 -12.03
N ARG A 84 16.90 -13.14 -12.70
CA ARG A 84 15.74 -12.24 -12.62
C ARG A 84 15.05 -12.34 -11.26
N ASP A 85 14.89 -13.53 -10.70
CA ASP A 85 14.35 -13.70 -9.34
C ASP A 85 15.20 -12.94 -8.33
N ARG A 86 16.53 -13.12 -8.37
CA ARG A 86 17.47 -12.45 -7.46
C ARG A 86 17.39 -10.94 -7.57
N LYS A 87 17.42 -10.40 -8.80
CA LYS A 87 17.31 -8.96 -9.03
C LYS A 87 16.02 -8.37 -8.47
N LEU A 88 14.89 -9.08 -8.60
CA LEU A 88 13.61 -8.63 -8.08
C LEU A 88 13.55 -8.76 -6.55
N ALA A 89 14.10 -9.85 -5.98
CA ALA A 89 14.22 -10.04 -4.53
C ALA A 89 15.07 -8.94 -3.88
N ASP A 90 16.21 -8.57 -4.48
CA ASP A 90 17.07 -7.47 -4.01
C ASP A 90 16.33 -6.13 -4.01
N ALA A 91 15.59 -5.84 -5.09
CA ALA A 91 14.78 -4.63 -5.19
C ALA A 91 13.69 -4.56 -4.10
N LEU A 92 13.03 -5.69 -3.83
CA LEU A 92 12.03 -5.80 -2.77
C LEU A 92 12.67 -5.65 -1.38
N ALA A 93 13.88 -6.15 -1.17
CA ALA A 93 14.60 -6.00 0.09
C ALA A 93 14.90 -4.53 0.41
N ILE A 94 15.38 -3.77 -0.58
CA ILE A 94 15.60 -2.33 -0.45
C ILE A 94 14.27 -1.62 -0.19
N ARG A 95 13.21 -1.99 -0.90
CA ARG A 95 11.88 -1.38 -0.76
C ARG A 95 11.29 -1.60 0.65
N VAL A 96 11.44 -2.79 1.21
CA VAL A 96 11.01 -3.15 2.59
C VAL A 96 11.71 -2.26 3.61
N VAL A 97 13.03 -2.06 3.50
CA VAL A 97 13.76 -1.15 4.40
C VAL A 97 13.26 0.29 4.24
N ASN A 98 13.02 0.75 3.00
CA ASN A 98 12.46 2.09 2.74
C ASN A 98 11.04 2.28 3.31
N GLU A 99 10.29 1.21 3.53
CA GLU A 99 9.00 1.23 4.22
C GLU A 99 9.12 1.20 5.76
N GLY A 100 10.34 1.22 6.30
CA GLY A 100 10.61 1.12 7.74
C GLY A 100 10.43 -0.30 8.28
N MET A 101 10.51 -1.32 7.42
CA MET A 101 10.34 -2.72 7.78
C MET A 101 11.70 -3.43 7.91
N SER A 102 11.78 -4.44 8.78
CA SER A 102 12.96 -5.30 8.87
C SER A 102 13.06 -6.21 7.63
N PRO A 103 14.25 -6.42 7.04
CA PRO A 103 14.46 -7.41 5.98
C PRO A 103 14.08 -8.83 6.38
N THR A 104 14.11 -9.16 7.68
CA THR A 104 13.68 -10.46 8.22
C THR A 104 12.19 -10.75 8.01
N PHE A 105 11.41 -9.76 7.57
CA PHE A 105 10.03 -9.95 7.15
C PHE A 105 9.91 -10.71 5.82
N LEU A 106 10.91 -10.60 4.94
CA LEU A 106 10.84 -11.20 3.61
C LEU A 106 10.90 -12.73 3.69
N PRO A 107 10.13 -13.43 2.85
CA PRO A 107 10.12 -14.90 2.83
C PRO A 107 11.33 -15.49 2.08
N PHE A 108 12.40 -14.72 1.86
CA PHE A 108 13.51 -15.12 0.99
C PHE A 108 14.58 -15.86 1.77
N ASP A 109 14.73 -17.15 1.46
CA ASP A 109 15.79 -17.99 2.00
C ASP A 109 16.06 -19.16 1.05
N CYS A 110 17.31 -19.62 1.02
CA CYS A 110 17.77 -20.68 0.12
C CYS A 110 18.49 -21.77 0.90
N PRO A 111 18.29 -23.05 0.54
CA PRO A 111 19.05 -24.14 1.16
C PRO A 111 20.56 -23.95 0.94
N PRO A 112 21.40 -24.45 1.85
CA PRO A 112 22.84 -24.49 1.65
C PRO A 112 23.17 -25.22 0.34
N ARG A 113 24.22 -24.77 -0.34
CA ARG A 113 24.67 -25.34 -1.61
C ARG A 113 25.36 -26.67 -1.43
#